data_AF-S4P0I4-F1
#
_entry.id   AF-S4P0I4-F1
#
_cell.length_a   1.000
_cell.length_b   1.000
_cell.length_c   1.000
_cell.angle_alpha   90.00
_cell.angle_beta   90.00
_cell.angle_gamma   90.00
#
_symmetry.space_group_name_H-M   'P 1'
#
loop_
_entity.id
_entity.type
_entity.pdbx_description
1 polymer ?
#
loop_
_entity_poly.entity_id
_entity_poly.type
_entity_poly.pdbx_seq_one_letter_code
_entity_poly.pdbx_strand_id
1 'polypeptide(L)'
;MQLCKQIKNLKVMVHVSSAFVNSYLTEAHERVYDAPAEVESIINVAQKLTDQALNDIERTLLKNHPNTYTFTKHLAEHEVKDCSDMFPCTIVRPTMIVASWKDPVPGWTCSKVGPQGFLMGAAKGVVRRLPLAKENIADYIPVDVVVNQLL
;
A
#
# COMPACT_ATOMS: atom_id res chain seq x y z
N MET A 1 -11.28 -1.98 -11.75
CA MET A 1 -12.72 -1.92 -11.41
C MET A 1 -13.65 -2.65 -12.39
N GLN A 2 -13.27 -2.82 -13.68
CA GLN A 2 -14.14 -3.46 -14.69
C GLN A 2 -14.57 -4.89 -14.34
N LEU A 3 -13.67 -5.71 -13.76
CA LEU A 3 -14.01 -7.07 -13.33
C LEU A 3 -15.15 -7.07 -12.29
N CYS A 4 -15.12 -6.18 -11.30
CA CYS A 4 -16.15 -6.09 -10.27
C CYS A 4 -17.55 -5.81 -10.88
N LYS A 5 -17.61 -5.01 -11.95
CA LYS A 5 -18.86 -4.71 -12.68
C LYS A 5 -19.47 -5.95 -13.37
N GLN A 6 -18.66 -6.97 -13.65
CA GLN A 6 -19.08 -8.20 -14.30
C GLN A 6 -19.47 -9.31 -13.30
N ILE A 7 -19.11 -9.16 -12.02
CA ILE A 7 -19.40 -10.16 -10.99
C ILE A 7 -20.88 -10.09 -10.60
N LYS A 8 -21.63 -11.14 -10.96
CA LYS A 8 -23.01 -11.31 -10.50
C LYS A 8 -23.00 -11.53 -8.98
N ASN A 9 -23.86 -10.79 -8.26
CA ASN A 9 -24.00 -10.85 -6.81
C ASN A 9 -22.74 -10.44 -6.00
N LEU A 10 -21.95 -9.50 -6.51
CA LEU A 10 -20.86 -8.90 -5.74
C LEU A 10 -21.39 -8.32 -4.41
N LYS A 11 -20.84 -8.78 -3.29
CA LYS A 11 -21.24 -8.33 -1.95
C LYS A 11 -20.55 -7.05 -1.54
N VAL A 12 -19.23 -7.03 -1.67
CA VAL A 12 -18.37 -5.88 -1.39
C VAL A 12 -17.06 -6.04 -2.14
N MET A 13 -16.48 -4.93 -2.58
CA MET A 13 -15.11 -4.87 -3.06
C MET A 13 -14.23 -4.24 -1.98
N VAL A 14 -13.24 -4.97 -1.50
CA VAL A 14 -12.30 -4.52 -0.47
C VAL A 14 -10.96 -4.20 -1.11
N HIS A 15 -10.58 -2.92 -1.10
CA HIS A 15 -9.27 -2.48 -1.56
C HIS A 15 -8.30 -2.38 -0.38
N VAL A 16 -7.28 -3.23 -0.36
CA VAL A 16 -6.19 -3.13 0.63
C VAL A 16 -5.17 -2.12 0.12
N SER A 17 -5.13 -0.95 0.75
CA SER A 17 -4.20 0.14 0.47
C SER A 17 -3.05 0.15 1.50
N SER A 18 -2.63 1.31 1.99
CA SER A 18 -1.61 1.48 3.00
C SER A 18 -1.84 2.74 3.82
N ALA A 19 -1.53 2.70 5.12
CA ALA A 19 -1.53 3.88 5.98
C ALA A 19 -0.53 4.96 5.51
N PHE A 20 0.45 4.59 4.68
CA PHE A 20 1.52 5.47 4.20
C PHE A 20 1.23 6.10 2.83
N VAL A 21 0.04 5.92 2.24
CA VAL A 21 -0.32 6.58 0.98
C VAL A 21 -0.19 8.11 1.04
N ASN A 22 -0.47 8.68 2.21
CA ASN A 22 -0.37 10.12 2.47
C ASN A 22 0.83 10.47 3.38
N SER A 23 1.92 9.69 3.35
CA SER A 23 3.07 9.88 4.26
C SER A 23 3.83 11.20 4.10
N TYR A 24 3.48 12.00 3.07
CA TYR A 24 3.97 13.37 2.91
C TYR A 24 3.23 14.39 3.79
N LEU A 25 2.14 13.98 4.43
CA LEU A 25 1.43 14.76 5.44
C LEU A 25 1.93 14.40 6.83
N THR A 26 1.95 15.38 7.74
CA THR A 26 2.27 15.15 9.15
C THR A 26 1.16 14.42 9.89
N GLU A 27 -0.10 14.64 9.48
CA GLU A 27 -1.28 14.01 10.06
C GLU A 27 -2.21 13.53 8.94
N ALA A 28 -2.61 12.26 9.03
CA ALA A 28 -3.55 11.63 8.11
C ALA A 28 -4.87 11.32 8.84
N HIS A 29 -5.99 11.69 8.22
CA HIS A 29 -7.33 11.40 8.72
C HIS A 29 -8.02 10.33 7.86
N GLU A 30 -9.09 9.74 8.40
CA GLU A 30 -9.89 8.72 7.70
C GLU A 30 -10.76 9.34 6.60
N ARG A 31 -10.10 9.74 5.51
CA ARG A 31 -10.73 10.29 4.30
C ARG A 31 -9.89 9.93 3.06
N VAL A 32 -10.49 10.05 1.89
CA VAL A 32 -9.74 10.01 0.63
C VAL A 32 -9.32 11.45 0.31
N TYR A 33 -8.02 11.68 0.19
CA TYR A 33 -7.44 13.00 -0.13
C TYR A 33 -7.59 13.28 -1.63
N ASP A 34 -7.16 14.46 -2.10
CA ASP A 34 -7.25 14.79 -3.51
C ASP A 34 -6.26 13.96 -4.34
N ALA A 35 -6.70 13.58 -5.54
CA ALA A 35 -5.94 12.71 -6.42
C ALA A 35 -4.59 13.34 -6.77
N PRO A 36 -3.48 12.58 -6.68
CA PRO A 36 -2.16 13.13 -6.99
C PRO A 36 -2.01 13.34 -8.52
N ALA A 37 -2.77 12.63 -9.33
CA ALA A 37 -2.85 12.77 -10.78
C ALA A 37 -4.15 12.11 -11.30
N GLU A 38 -4.48 12.36 -12.57
CA GLU A 38 -5.57 11.65 -13.27
C GLU A 38 -5.07 10.26 -13.70
N VAL A 39 -5.82 9.21 -13.35
CA VAL A 39 -5.38 7.80 -13.45
C VAL A 39 -5.13 7.39 -14.90
N GLU A 40 -6.03 7.76 -15.82
CA GLU A 40 -5.94 7.40 -17.23
C GLU A 40 -4.72 8.04 -17.89
N SER A 41 -4.40 9.30 -17.55
CA SER A 41 -3.19 9.97 -17.99
C SER A 41 -1.93 9.23 -17.54
N ILE A 42 -1.88 8.75 -16.29
CA ILE A 42 -0.71 8.01 -15.78
C ILE A 42 -0.57 6.67 -16.50
N ILE A 43 -1.67 5.95 -16.72
CA ILE A 43 -1.68 4.69 -17.48
C ILE A 43 -1.16 4.93 -18.91
N ASN A 44 -1.66 5.98 -19.58
CA ASN A 44 -1.24 6.34 -20.92
C ASN A 44 0.26 6.66 -21.01
N VAL A 45 0.80 7.39 -20.04
CA VAL A 45 2.24 7.68 -19.96
C VAL A 45 3.04 6.40 -19.76
N ALA A 46 2.61 5.54 -18.82
CA ALA A 46 3.27 4.28 -18.52
C ALA A 46 3.28 3.29 -19.70
N GLN A 47 2.25 3.31 -20.55
CA GLN A 47 2.15 2.44 -21.73
C GLN A 47 2.93 2.95 -22.95
N LYS A 48 3.10 4.27 -23.08
CA LYS A 48 3.70 4.88 -24.28
C LYS A 48 5.19 5.09 -24.16
N LEU A 49 5.69 5.33 -22.95
CA LEU A 49 7.10 5.60 -22.71
C LEU A 49 7.89 4.31 -22.51
N THR A 50 9.19 4.38 -22.84
CA THR A 50 10.14 3.33 -22.46
C THR A 50 10.44 3.41 -20.97
N ASP A 51 10.93 2.32 -20.38
CA ASP A 51 11.35 2.30 -18.96
C ASP A 51 12.36 3.40 -18.64
N GLN A 52 13.31 3.68 -19.56
CA GLN A 52 14.28 4.75 -19.38
C GLN A 52 13.59 6.12 -19.33
N ALA A 53 12.70 6.42 -20.27
CA ALA A 53 11.98 7.68 -20.29
C ALA A 53 11.06 7.84 -19.06
N LEU A 54 10.49 6.74 -18.54
CA LEU A 54 9.72 6.75 -17.29
C LEU A 54 10.59 7.08 -16.08
N ASN A 55 11.77 6.48 -15.98
CA ASN A 55 12.72 6.76 -14.91
C ASN A 55 13.17 8.24 -14.93
N ASP A 56 13.36 8.80 -16.13
CA ASP A 56 13.76 10.20 -16.30
C ASP A 56 12.69 11.19 -15.78
N ILE A 57 11.41 10.83 -15.86
CA ILE A 57 10.28 11.66 -15.40
C ILE A 57 9.70 11.23 -14.05
N GLU A 58 10.18 10.15 -13.44
CA GLU A 58 9.59 9.51 -12.26
C GLU A 58 9.37 10.52 -11.12
N ARG A 59 10.40 11.30 -10.78
CA ARG A 59 10.31 12.31 -9.72
C ARG A 59 9.20 13.34 -9.96
N THR A 60 9.02 13.74 -11.22
CA THR A 60 7.98 14.70 -11.61
C THR A 60 6.59 14.09 -11.45
N LEU A 61 6.43 12.80 -11.75
CA LEU A 61 5.17 12.07 -11.57
C LEU A 61 4.83 11.85 -10.09
N LEU A 62 5.81 11.45 -9.28
CA LEU A 62 5.61 11.13 -7.86
C LEU A 62 5.28 12.35 -7.00
N LYS A 63 5.74 13.55 -7.40
CA LYS A 63 5.56 14.79 -6.63
C LYS A 63 6.08 14.61 -5.20
N ASN A 64 5.18 14.60 -4.21
CA ASN A 64 5.51 14.47 -2.79
C ASN A 64 5.55 13.01 -2.31
N HIS A 65 5.14 12.05 -3.14
CA HIS A 65 5.16 10.64 -2.77
C HIS A 65 6.60 10.12 -2.69
N PRO A 66 6.96 9.37 -1.64
CA PRO A 66 8.32 8.87 -1.46
C PRO A 66 8.71 7.78 -2.48
N ASN A 67 7.73 7.12 -3.11
CA ASN A 67 7.95 6.05 -4.07
C ASN A 67 6.69 5.77 -4.91
N THR A 68 6.87 5.00 -5.98
CA THR A 68 5.80 4.53 -6.88
C THR A 68 4.73 3.70 -6.17
N TYR A 69 5.07 2.98 -5.11
CA TYR A 69 4.10 2.19 -4.34
C TYR A 69 3.04 3.07 -3.68
N THR A 70 3.45 4.10 -2.92
CA THR A 70 2.52 5.02 -2.25
C THR A 70 1.70 5.80 -3.26
N PHE A 71 2.30 6.22 -4.37
CA PHE A 71 1.62 6.94 -5.45
C PHE A 71 0.55 6.09 -6.14
N THR A 72 0.90 4.87 -6.55
CA THR A 72 -0.04 3.97 -7.24
C THR A 72 -1.15 3.47 -6.33
N LYS A 73 -0.87 3.24 -5.04
CA LYS A 73 -1.92 2.96 -4.04
C LYS A 73 -2.87 4.14 -3.87
N HIS A 74 -2.36 5.36 -3.80
CA HIS A 74 -3.21 6.55 -3.71
C HIS A 74 -4.12 6.69 -4.94
N LEU A 75 -3.59 6.51 -6.16
CA LEU A 75 -4.40 6.48 -7.38
C LEU A 75 -5.47 5.37 -7.36
N ALA A 76 -5.14 4.18 -6.85
CA ALA A 76 -6.10 3.10 -6.74
C ALA A 76 -7.24 3.40 -5.75
N GLU A 77 -6.99 4.15 -4.67
CA GLU A 77 -8.06 4.60 -3.76
C GLU A 77 -9.08 5.51 -4.48
N HIS A 78 -8.65 6.29 -5.46
CA HIS A 78 -9.55 7.10 -6.29
C HIS A 78 -10.42 6.26 -7.22
N GLU A 79 -9.84 5.26 -7.89
CA GLU A 79 -10.64 4.31 -8.70
C GLU A 79 -11.71 3.59 -7.87
N VAL A 80 -11.40 3.31 -6.60
CA VAL A 80 -12.35 2.72 -5.64
C VAL A 80 -13.45 3.71 -5.27
N LYS A 81 -13.07 4.95 -4.94
CA LYS A 81 -14.01 6.03 -4.62
C LYS A 81 -14.97 6.29 -5.77
N ASP A 82 -14.47 6.35 -7.01
CA ASP A 82 -15.27 6.63 -8.20
C ASP A 82 -16.28 5.52 -8.56
N CYS A 83 -16.08 4.31 -8.02
CA CYS A 83 -17.02 3.20 -8.17
C CYS A 83 -17.90 2.96 -6.95
N SER A 84 -17.78 3.76 -5.89
CA SER A 84 -18.52 3.57 -4.64
C SER A 84 -20.04 3.66 -4.82
N ASP A 85 -20.50 4.41 -5.82
CA ASP A 85 -21.92 4.50 -6.19
C ASP A 85 -22.44 3.30 -6.98
N MET A 86 -21.54 2.48 -7.56
CA MET A 86 -21.93 1.35 -8.42
C MET A 86 -22.12 0.05 -7.64
N PHE A 87 -21.33 -0.16 -6.59
CA PHE A 87 -21.40 -1.32 -5.71
C PHE A 87 -20.70 -1.03 -4.39
N PRO A 88 -21.04 -1.76 -3.30
CA PRO A 88 -20.40 -1.56 -2.01
C PRO A 88 -18.88 -1.73 -2.11
N CYS A 89 -18.15 -0.70 -1.67
CA CYS A 89 -16.69 -0.66 -1.67
C CYS A 89 -16.17 -0.23 -0.30
N THR A 90 -14.98 -0.71 0.06
CA THR A 90 -14.25 -0.20 1.23
C THR A 90 -12.75 -0.18 0.96
N ILE A 91 -12.06 0.75 1.61
CA ILE A 91 -10.61 0.88 1.57
C ILE A 91 -10.09 0.54 2.97
N VAL A 92 -9.11 -0.38 3.04
CA VAL A 92 -8.44 -0.72 4.29
C VAL A 92 -6.98 -0.34 4.18
N ARG A 93 -6.48 0.46 5.12
CA ARG A 93 -5.12 1.02 5.13
C ARG A 93 -4.26 0.41 6.24
N PRO A 94 -3.72 -0.80 6.07
CA PRO A 94 -2.80 -1.36 7.06
C PRO A 94 -1.48 -0.59 7.10
N THR A 95 -0.78 -0.67 8.23
CA THR A 95 0.60 -0.18 8.40
C THR A 95 1.59 -1.23 7.84
N MET A 96 2.85 -1.26 8.30
CA MET A 96 3.83 -2.18 7.73
C MET A 96 3.52 -3.62 8.18
N ILE A 97 2.95 -4.41 7.26
CA ILE A 97 2.57 -5.80 7.56
C ILE A 97 3.80 -6.66 7.87
N VAL A 98 3.77 -7.36 9.00
CA VAL A 98 4.82 -8.28 9.46
C VAL A 98 4.29 -9.70 9.64
N ALA A 99 5.14 -10.60 10.15
CA ALA A 99 4.79 -11.98 10.39
C ALA A 99 3.57 -12.10 11.33
N SER A 100 2.87 -13.23 11.24
CA SER A 100 1.69 -13.51 12.05
C SER A 100 2.00 -13.45 13.55
N TRP A 101 1.02 -12.99 14.32
CA TRP A 101 1.07 -13.05 15.76
C TRP A 101 0.63 -14.42 16.29
N LYS A 102 -0.47 -14.96 15.75
CA LYS A 102 -1.09 -16.22 16.18
C LYS A 102 -1.32 -17.20 15.03
N ASP A 103 -2.06 -16.79 14.00
CA ASP A 103 -2.52 -17.69 12.94
C ASP A 103 -1.74 -17.49 11.63
N PRO A 104 -1.42 -18.55 10.87
CA PRO A 104 -1.65 -19.96 11.15
C PRO A 104 -0.69 -20.56 12.20
N VAL A 105 0.47 -19.93 12.40
CA VAL A 105 1.48 -20.24 13.43
C VAL A 105 2.18 -18.92 13.78
N PRO A 106 2.56 -18.65 15.04
CA PRO A 106 3.31 -17.43 15.39
C PRO A 106 4.62 -17.28 14.60
N GLY A 107 4.88 -16.09 14.07
CA GLY A 107 6.07 -15.78 13.29
C GLY A 107 6.05 -16.29 11.85
N TRP A 108 4.93 -16.85 11.39
CA TRP A 108 4.78 -17.28 10.00
C TRP A 108 4.79 -16.07 9.05
N THR A 109 5.51 -16.22 7.94
CA THR A 109 5.50 -15.27 6.83
C THR A 109 5.72 -15.99 5.50
N CYS A 110 5.07 -15.54 4.44
CA CYS A 110 5.29 -15.97 3.07
C CYS A 110 6.34 -15.12 2.32
N SER A 111 6.79 -14.01 2.91
CA SER A 111 7.71 -13.07 2.28
C SER A 111 8.93 -12.75 3.15
N LYS A 112 10.04 -12.44 2.49
CA LYS A 112 11.29 -11.96 3.11
C LYS A 112 11.61 -10.53 2.66
N VAL A 113 10.67 -9.84 2.02
CA VAL A 113 10.88 -8.50 1.46
C VAL A 113 10.57 -7.43 2.50
N GLY A 114 11.33 -6.33 2.45
CA GLY A 114 11.11 -5.17 3.32
C GLY A 114 11.30 -5.47 4.81
N PRO A 115 10.37 -5.04 5.69
CA PRO A 115 10.54 -5.17 7.14
C PRO A 115 10.64 -6.62 7.63
N GLN A 116 9.99 -7.58 6.97
CA GLN A 116 10.07 -8.98 7.36
C GLN A 116 11.48 -9.56 7.18
N GLY A 117 12.14 -9.23 6.06
CA GLY A 117 13.53 -9.63 5.81
C GLY A 117 14.50 -9.02 6.83
N PHE A 118 14.27 -7.75 7.17
CA PHE A 118 15.03 -7.06 8.20
C PHE A 118 14.87 -7.75 9.57
N LEU A 119 13.63 -7.98 10.02
CA LEU A 119 13.34 -8.64 11.29
C LEU A 119 13.92 -10.06 11.35
N MET A 120 13.84 -10.81 10.25
CA MET A 120 14.46 -12.14 10.15
C MET A 120 15.99 -12.05 10.26
N GLY A 121 16.62 -11.08 9.60
CA GLY A 121 18.06 -10.86 9.68
C GLY A 121 18.52 -10.46 11.09
N ALA A 122 17.74 -9.64 11.78
CA ALA A 122 17.97 -9.25 13.17
C ALA A 122 17.82 -10.44 14.11
N ALA A 123 16.74 -11.23 13.97
CA ALA A 123 16.49 -12.43 14.77
C ALA A 123 17.59 -13.50 14.61
N LYS A 124 18.21 -13.57 13.42
CA LYS A 124 19.35 -14.47 13.14
C LYS A 124 20.72 -13.89 13.54
N GLY A 125 20.77 -12.66 14.07
CA GLY A 125 22.02 -12.00 14.45
C GLY A 125 22.87 -11.49 13.27
N VAL A 126 22.37 -11.57 12.03
CA VAL A 126 23.04 -11.05 10.83
C VAL A 126 22.99 -9.52 10.84
N VAL A 127 21.82 -8.97 11.15
CA VAL A 127 21.62 -7.52 11.28
C VAL A 127 21.83 -7.13 12.73
N ARG A 128 22.95 -6.45 13.00
CA ARG A 128 23.36 -6.06 14.37
C ARG A 128 23.14 -4.59 14.69
N ARG A 129 22.91 -3.75 13.67
CA ARG A 129 22.72 -2.30 13.81
C ARG A 129 21.70 -1.82 12.80
N LEU A 130 20.83 -0.92 13.24
CA LEU A 130 19.86 -0.23 12.41
C LEU A 130 20.05 1.27 12.62
N PRO A 131 20.58 2.01 11.63
CA PRO A 131 20.74 3.46 11.74
C PRO A 131 19.39 4.14 11.55
N LEU A 132 18.61 4.22 12.63
CA LEU A 132 17.38 5.00 12.69
C LEU A 132 17.49 6.06 13.79
N ALA A 133 16.84 7.19 13.53
CA ALA A 133 16.64 8.20 14.56
C ALA A 133 15.76 7.61 15.67
N LYS A 134 16.07 7.91 16.94
CA LYS A 134 15.37 7.30 18.10
C LYS A 134 13.92 7.79 18.23
N GLU A 135 13.66 8.95 17.64
CA GLU A 135 12.38 9.61 17.53
C GLU A 135 11.47 9.00 16.44
N ASN A 136 12.02 8.16 15.55
CA ASN A 136 11.22 7.54 14.51
C ASN A 136 10.32 6.44 15.09
N ILE A 137 9.02 6.54 14.81
CA ILE A 137 8.04 5.52 15.14
C ILE A 137 7.89 4.59 13.94
N ALA A 138 8.16 3.31 14.15
CA ALA A 138 7.93 2.26 13.16
C ALA A 138 6.66 1.48 13.53
N ASP A 139 5.60 1.66 12.74
CA ASP A 139 4.32 0.99 12.96
C ASP A 139 4.24 -0.31 12.16
N TYR A 140 4.23 -1.43 12.88
CA TYR A 140 4.12 -2.78 12.35
C TYR A 140 2.82 -3.44 12.78
N ILE A 141 2.13 -4.08 11.83
CA ILE A 141 0.89 -4.81 12.10
C ILE A 141 1.03 -6.29 11.67
N PRO A 142 0.64 -7.26 12.51
CA PRO A 142 0.68 -8.67 12.13
C PRO A 142 -0.28 -8.99 10.98
N VAL A 143 0.14 -9.87 10.05
CA VAL A 143 -0.67 -10.25 8.88
C VAL A 143 -2.02 -10.87 9.25
N ASP A 144 -2.06 -11.68 10.30
CA ASP A 144 -3.28 -12.33 10.79
C ASP A 144 -4.27 -11.33 11.36
N VAL A 145 -3.79 -10.28 12.05
CA VAL A 145 -4.65 -9.18 12.50
C VAL A 145 -5.28 -8.48 11.30
N VAL A 146 -4.51 -8.17 10.26
CA VAL A 146 -5.05 -7.52 9.05
C VAL A 146 -6.07 -8.42 8.36
N VAL A 147 -5.73 -9.67 8.09
CA VAL A 147 -6.61 -10.61 7.38
C VAL A 147 -7.92 -10.83 8.13
N ASN A 148 -7.87 -10.99 9.46
CA ASN A 148 -9.07 -11.18 10.28
C ASN A 148 -10.00 -9.95 10.30
N GLN A 149 -9.51 -8.75 9.97
CA GLN A 149 -10.36 -7.57 9.80
C GLN A 149 -10.96 -7.45 8.40
N LEU A 150 -10.43 -8.16 7.41
CA LEU A 150 -10.92 -8.14 6.03
C LEU A 150 -12.01 -9.21 5.77
N LEU A 151 -12.05 -10.26 6.58
CA LEU A 151 -12.98 -11.41 6.48
C LEU A 151 -14.30 -11.13 7.20
#